data_AF-A0A031LLH8-F1
#
_entry.id   AF-A0A031LLH8-F1
#
_cell.length_a   1.000
_cell.length_b   1.000
_cell.length_c   1.000
_cell.angle_alpha   90.00
_cell.angle_beta   90.00
_cell.angle_gamma   90.00
#
_symmetry.space_group_name_H-M   'P 1'
#
loop_
_entity.id
_entity.type
_entity.pdbx_description
1 polymer ?
#
loop_
_entity_poly.entity_id
_entity_poly.type
_entity_poly.pdbx_seq_one_letter_code
_entity_poly.pdbx_strand_id
1 'polypeptide(L)'
;MLVSGIDDGYFPIKYKKKKGKAPLVISTYSENELVDVDIDWITVDGDDATAVYTTLRKGDIKIFDNIIVGGFNYIIPDKNYIIFLGRTPNISDIKNALVKYFDDSRKKIILEYLSNLIRISTRKGVVYINTDINLSLAKRIIEQYQVFSKYPEPIKTSHIIGKALGQLHVI
;
A
#
# COMPACT_ATOMS: atom_id res chain seq x y z
N MET A 1 15.93 -8.03 -10.91
CA MET A 1 14.81 -7.08 -10.75
C MET A 1 14.34 -7.18 -9.31
N LEU A 2 14.45 -6.09 -8.57
CA LEU A 2 13.99 -5.99 -7.19
C LEU A 2 12.53 -5.55 -7.16
N VAL A 3 11.71 -6.23 -6.36
CA VAL A 3 10.28 -5.92 -6.22
C VAL A 3 9.96 -5.67 -4.76
N SER A 4 9.43 -4.49 -4.48
CA SER A 4 9.06 -4.10 -3.12
C SER A 4 7.55 -4.19 -2.92
N GLY A 5 7.13 -4.73 -1.78
CA GLY A 5 5.79 -4.57 -1.26
C GLY A 5 5.75 -3.39 -0.32
N ILE A 6 4.64 -2.65 -0.31
CA ILE A 6 4.43 -1.49 0.55
C ILE A 6 3.09 -1.65 1.24
N ASP A 7 3.11 -1.61 2.57
CA ASP A 7 1.92 -1.64 3.41
C ASP A 7 2.15 -0.87 4.71
N ASP A 8 1.08 -0.41 5.35
CA ASP A 8 1.12 0.16 6.69
C ASP A 8 0.79 -0.87 7.77
N GLY A 9 1.12 -0.52 9.01
CA GLY A 9 0.87 -1.36 10.16
C GLY A 9 -0.35 -0.99 10.98
N TYR A 10 -0.57 -1.81 12.01
CA TYR A 10 -1.61 -1.55 12.99
C TYR A 10 -1.39 -0.22 13.73
N PHE A 11 -2.48 0.49 14.01
CA PHE A 11 -2.49 1.59 14.96
C PHE A 11 -3.79 1.57 15.79
N PRO A 12 -3.76 2.01 17.06
CA PRO A 12 -4.93 2.06 17.92
C PRO A 12 -5.84 3.23 17.53
N ILE A 13 -7.15 3.09 17.77
CA ILE A 13 -8.16 4.11 17.41
C ILE A 13 -7.85 5.49 18.00
N LYS A 14 -7.22 5.54 19.20
CA LYS A 14 -6.82 6.79 19.85
C LYS A 14 -5.82 7.63 19.03
N TYR A 15 -5.13 7.04 18.06
CA TYR A 15 -4.18 7.73 17.17
C TYR A 15 -4.84 8.43 15.99
N LYS A 16 -6.12 8.15 15.70
CA LYS A 16 -6.88 8.86 14.66
C LYS A 16 -6.89 10.37 14.90
N LYS A 17 -7.12 11.13 13.82
CA LYS A 17 -7.05 12.60 13.81
C LYS A 17 -5.65 13.12 14.18
N LYS A 18 -4.59 12.52 13.61
CA LYS A 18 -3.19 12.94 13.77
C LYS A 18 -2.64 12.84 15.21
N LYS A 19 -3.16 11.90 16.01
CA LYS A 19 -2.80 11.72 17.43
C LYS A 19 -1.75 10.65 17.68
N GLY A 20 -1.21 10.05 16.65
CA GLY A 20 -0.13 9.08 16.75
C GLY A 20 0.36 8.65 15.38
N LYS A 21 1.23 7.65 15.39
CA LYS A 21 1.88 7.15 14.18
C LYS A 21 1.54 5.69 13.90
N ALA A 22 1.65 5.31 12.63
CA ALA A 22 1.62 3.93 12.15
C ALA A 22 2.93 3.65 11.41
N PRO A 23 3.46 2.42 11.46
CA PRO A 23 4.65 2.10 10.68
C PRO A 23 4.25 1.98 9.20
N LEU A 24 5.09 2.50 8.32
CA LEU A 24 5.08 2.24 6.89
C LEU A 24 6.24 1.29 6.59
N VAL A 25 5.93 0.14 5.99
CA VAL A 25 6.92 -0.92 5.76
C VAL A 25 7.09 -1.15 4.28
N ILE A 26 8.35 -1.24 3.87
CA ILE A 26 8.75 -1.67 2.53
C ILE A 26 9.58 -2.95 2.65
N SER A 27 9.06 -4.07 2.16
CA SER A 27 9.84 -5.32 2.06
C SER A 27 10.23 -5.58 0.61
N THR A 28 11.52 -5.74 0.35
CA THR A 28 12.08 -5.87 -1.01
C THR A 28 12.58 -7.28 -1.27
N TYR A 29 12.17 -7.82 -2.41
CA TYR A 29 12.50 -9.16 -2.85
C TYR A 29 13.38 -9.16 -4.09
N SER A 30 14.31 -10.12 -4.13
CA SER A 30 14.97 -10.58 -5.34
C SER A 30 14.46 -11.97 -5.65
N GLU A 31 13.68 -12.11 -6.72
CA GLU A 31 12.98 -13.35 -7.05
C GLU A 31 12.06 -13.84 -5.92
N ASN A 32 12.45 -14.85 -5.15
CA ASN A 32 11.66 -15.37 -4.01
C ASN A 32 12.34 -15.13 -2.66
N GLU A 33 13.47 -14.42 -2.65
CA GLU A 33 14.25 -14.12 -1.46
C GLU A 33 13.95 -12.70 -0.98
N LEU A 34 13.66 -12.56 0.32
CA LEU A 34 13.58 -11.26 0.97
C LEU A 34 15.01 -10.73 1.18
N VAL A 35 15.35 -9.62 0.53
CA VAL A 35 16.73 -9.08 0.53
C VAL A 35 16.88 -7.78 1.33
N ASP A 36 15.78 -7.06 1.57
CA ASP A 36 15.80 -5.83 2.37
C ASP A 36 14.43 -5.56 3.00
N VAL A 37 14.44 -4.87 4.14
CA VAL A 37 13.26 -4.32 4.81
C VAL A 37 13.61 -2.92 5.28
N ASP A 38 12.82 -1.94 4.87
CA ASP A 38 12.96 -0.55 5.31
C ASP A 38 11.65 -0.05 5.93
N ILE A 39 11.76 0.70 7.02
CA ILE A 39 10.62 1.05 7.87
C ILE A 39 10.79 2.48 8.37
N ASP A 40 9.71 3.24 8.35
CA ASP A 40 9.59 4.50 9.08
C ASP A 40 8.14 4.71 9.54
N TRP A 41 7.85 5.84 10.20
CA TRP A 41 6.58 6.09 10.87
C TRP A 41 5.85 7.29 10.27
N ILE A 42 4.64 7.04 9.80
CA ILE A 42 3.75 8.05 9.22
C ILE A 42 2.69 8.48 10.23
N THR A 43 2.22 9.72 10.12
CA THR A 43 1.17 10.24 10.99
C THR A 43 -0.19 9.64 10.60
N VAL A 44 -0.92 9.08 11.57
CA VAL A 44 -2.25 8.52 11.32
C VAL A 44 -3.22 9.66 10.91
N ASP A 45 -3.94 9.48 9.81
CA ASP A 45 -4.77 10.50 9.15
C ASP A 45 -3.97 11.77 8.76
N GLY A 46 -2.65 11.66 8.65
CA GLY A 46 -1.72 12.71 8.23
C GLY A 46 -1.72 12.97 6.72
N ASP A 47 -0.68 13.64 6.27
CA ASP A 47 -0.35 13.97 4.88
C ASP A 47 1.15 13.82 4.59
N ASP A 48 1.89 13.22 5.53
CA ASP A 48 3.34 13.00 5.49
C ASP A 48 3.76 11.69 4.81
N ALA A 49 2.83 10.76 4.52
CA ALA A 49 3.19 9.41 4.06
C ALA A 49 3.92 9.41 2.71
N THR A 50 3.59 10.31 1.80
CA THR A 50 4.33 10.45 0.53
C THR A 50 5.77 10.89 0.78
N ALA A 51 6.01 11.86 1.67
CA ALA A 51 7.36 12.32 1.98
C ALA A 51 8.19 11.21 2.64
N VAL A 52 7.62 10.49 3.61
CA VAL A 52 8.27 9.33 4.25
C VAL A 52 8.54 8.22 3.23
N TYR A 53 7.58 7.89 2.37
CA TYR A 53 7.79 6.89 1.30
C TYR A 53 8.97 7.25 0.37
N THR A 54 9.25 8.54 0.16
CA THR A 54 10.35 8.95 -0.72
C THR A 54 11.74 8.76 -0.11
N THR A 55 11.84 8.69 1.22
CA THR A 55 13.13 8.47 1.92
C THR A 55 13.48 7.00 2.09
N LEU A 56 12.49 6.11 2.05
CA LEU A 56 12.68 4.67 2.22
C LEU A 56 13.29 4.01 0.98
N ARG A 57 14.18 3.04 1.22
CA ARG A 57 14.77 2.21 0.18
C ARG A 57 13.72 1.29 -0.44
N LYS A 58 13.79 1.15 -1.75
CA LYS A 58 12.81 0.42 -2.57
C LYS A 58 13.47 -0.08 -3.85
N GLY A 59 12.91 -1.16 -4.39
CA GLY A 59 13.37 -1.80 -5.61
C GLY A 59 12.87 -1.14 -6.90
N ASP A 60 13.05 -1.86 -7.99
CA ASP A 60 12.72 -1.40 -9.34
C ASP A 60 11.19 -1.24 -9.52
N ILE A 61 10.42 -2.21 -8.99
CA ILE A 61 8.96 -2.28 -9.06
C ILE A 61 8.37 -2.19 -7.65
N LYS A 62 7.32 -1.39 -7.47
CA LYS A 62 6.66 -1.18 -6.18
C LYS A 62 5.22 -1.65 -6.22
N ILE A 63 4.87 -2.59 -5.37
CA ILE A 63 3.51 -3.12 -5.23
C ILE A 63 2.92 -2.60 -3.92
N PHE A 64 1.93 -1.72 -4.02
CA PHE A 64 1.23 -1.14 -2.88
C PHE A 64 0.00 -1.98 -2.55
N ASP A 65 -0.23 -2.31 -1.27
CA ASP A 65 -1.53 -2.88 -0.85
C ASP A 65 -2.67 -1.88 -1.09
N ASN A 66 -2.40 -0.60 -0.83
CA ASN A 66 -3.34 0.48 -1.13
C ASN A 66 -2.59 1.80 -1.28
N ILE A 67 -3.24 2.78 -1.90
CA ILE A 67 -2.78 4.16 -1.94
C ILE A 67 -3.01 4.88 -0.60
N ILE A 68 -4.03 4.42 0.13
CA ILE A 68 -4.41 4.92 1.46
C ILE A 68 -3.64 4.11 2.50
N VAL A 69 -2.94 4.80 3.40
CA VAL A 69 -2.15 4.22 4.49
C VAL A 69 -2.42 4.98 5.79
N GLY A 70 -2.17 4.39 6.95
CA GLY A 70 -2.26 5.05 8.25
C GLY A 70 -3.64 5.68 8.50
N GLY A 71 -4.73 5.00 8.13
CA GLY A 71 -6.08 5.57 8.18
C GLY A 71 -6.47 6.24 6.87
N PHE A 72 -6.39 7.58 6.80
CA PHE A 72 -6.61 8.38 5.58
C PHE A 72 -5.39 9.20 5.16
N ASN A 73 -4.18 8.82 5.59
CA ASN A 73 -2.96 9.30 4.96
C ASN A 73 -2.80 8.62 3.58
N TYR A 74 -1.91 9.12 2.73
CA TYR A 74 -1.81 8.62 1.36
C TYR A 74 -0.39 8.75 0.80
N ILE A 75 -0.08 7.83 -0.10
CA ILE A 75 1.17 7.84 -0.86
C ILE A 75 0.84 8.24 -2.30
N ILE A 76 1.59 9.17 -2.88
CA ILE A 76 1.62 9.38 -4.32
C ILE A 76 2.77 8.48 -4.86
N PRO A 77 2.47 7.44 -5.65
CA PRO A 77 3.50 6.56 -6.17
C PRO A 77 4.40 7.32 -7.14
N ASP A 78 5.69 6.98 -7.11
CA ASP A 78 6.62 7.29 -8.18
C ASP A 78 6.45 6.27 -9.33
N LYS A 79 7.33 6.30 -10.33
CA LYS A 79 7.24 5.42 -11.52
C LYS A 79 7.33 3.94 -11.16
N ASN A 80 6.86 3.07 -12.04
CA ASN A 80 6.94 1.61 -11.93
C ASN A 80 6.18 1.05 -10.73
N TYR A 81 4.94 1.50 -10.56
CA TYR A 81 4.09 1.11 -9.45
C TYR A 81 2.97 0.15 -9.88
N ILE A 82 2.51 -0.66 -8.93
CA ILE A 82 1.32 -1.48 -9.03
C ILE A 82 0.55 -1.28 -7.72
N ILE A 83 -0.57 -0.56 -7.77
CA ILE A 83 -1.54 -0.55 -6.66
C ILE A 83 -2.34 -1.85 -6.80
N PHE A 84 -2.31 -2.70 -5.79
CA PHE A 84 -2.91 -4.04 -5.82
C PHE A 84 -4.05 -4.13 -4.81
N LEU A 85 -5.27 -4.45 -5.26
CA LEU A 85 -6.39 -4.70 -4.37
C LEU A 85 -6.95 -6.11 -4.59
N GLY A 86 -6.93 -6.91 -3.53
CA GLY A 86 -7.49 -8.26 -3.54
C GLY A 86 -9.02 -8.30 -3.66
N ARG A 87 -9.71 -7.17 -3.54
CA ARG A 87 -11.17 -7.02 -3.67
C ARG A 87 -11.51 -5.62 -4.17
N THR A 88 -12.69 -5.46 -4.76
CA THR A 88 -13.18 -4.12 -5.14
C THR A 88 -13.32 -3.24 -3.90
N PRO A 89 -12.73 -2.05 -3.85
CA PRO A 89 -12.98 -1.11 -2.77
C PRO A 89 -14.38 -0.49 -2.89
N ASN A 90 -15.03 -0.19 -1.76
CA ASN A 90 -16.25 0.62 -1.79
C ASN A 90 -15.85 2.11 -1.91
N ILE A 91 -15.70 2.57 -3.15
CA ILE A 91 -15.28 3.95 -3.45
C ILE A 91 -16.27 4.98 -2.88
N SER A 92 -17.57 4.66 -2.85
CA SER A 92 -18.59 5.55 -2.28
C SER A 92 -18.37 5.78 -0.78
N ASP A 93 -18.10 4.72 -0.02
CA ASP A 93 -17.82 4.82 1.42
C ASP A 93 -16.55 5.62 1.69
N ILE A 94 -15.49 5.35 0.90
CA ILE A 94 -14.22 6.08 0.98
C ILE A 94 -14.44 7.56 0.70
N LYS A 95 -15.16 7.90 -0.38
CA LYS A 95 -15.51 9.27 -0.76
C LYS A 95 -16.31 9.97 0.35
N ASN A 96 -17.30 9.30 0.92
CA ASN A 96 -18.15 9.87 1.97
C ASN A 96 -17.34 10.16 3.23
N ALA A 97 -16.46 9.24 3.64
CA ALA A 97 -15.56 9.45 4.78
C ALA A 97 -14.58 10.61 4.51
N LEU A 98 -14.01 10.69 3.32
CA LEU A 98 -13.11 11.77 2.91
C LEU A 98 -13.81 13.12 2.98
N VAL A 99 -15.01 13.26 2.42
CA VAL A 99 -15.81 14.50 2.46
C VAL A 99 -16.18 14.88 3.89
N LYS A 100 -16.47 13.91 4.76
CA LYS A 100 -16.92 14.16 6.12
C LYS A 100 -15.80 14.58 7.07
N TYR A 101 -14.60 14.01 6.91
CA TYR A 101 -13.54 14.14 7.91
C TYR A 101 -12.33 14.96 7.43
N PHE A 102 -12.22 15.27 6.14
CA PHE A 102 -11.07 15.97 5.56
C PHE A 102 -11.51 17.05 4.57
N ASP A 103 -10.97 18.25 4.75
CA ASP A 103 -11.17 19.40 3.86
C ASP A 103 -9.85 19.80 3.19
N ASP A 104 -9.22 18.84 2.50
CA ASP A 104 -7.96 19.06 1.79
C ASP A 104 -7.92 18.28 0.46
N SER A 105 -6.78 18.37 -0.23
CA SER A 105 -6.58 17.79 -1.56
C SER A 105 -6.58 16.26 -1.59
N ARG A 106 -6.46 15.57 -0.44
CA ARG A 106 -6.32 14.11 -0.39
C ARG A 106 -7.49 13.39 -1.05
N LYS A 107 -8.69 13.98 -0.96
CA LYS A 107 -9.89 13.43 -1.60
C LYS A 107 -9.69 13.29 -3.10
N LYS A 108 -9.16 14.33 -3.75
CA LYS A 108 -8.92 14.32 -5.19
C LYS A 108 -7.89 13.26 -5.55
N ILE A 109 -6.77 13.24 -4.82
CA ILE A 109 -5.63 12.36 -5.08
C ILE A 109 -6.02 10.88 -4.90
N ILE A 110 -6.63 10.52 -3.77
CA ILE A 110 -7.03 9.14 -3.48
C ILE A 110 -8.04 8.64 -4.53
N LEU A 111 -9.05 9.46 -4.86
CA LEU A 111 -10.07 9.05 -5.83
C LEU A 111 -9.52 8.94 -7.25
N GLU A 112 -8.51 9.71 -7.62
CA GLU A 112 -7.82 9.58 -8.92
C GLU A 112 -7.22 8.18 -9.09
N TYR A 113 -6.53 7.66 -8.07
CA TYR A 113 -5.96 6.31 -8.15
C TYR A 113 -7.02 5.21 -8.05
N LEU A 114 -7.97 5.33 -7.13
CA LEU A 114 -8.97 4.28 -6.88
C LEU A 114 -10.03 4.17 -8.00
N SER A 115 -10.32 5.26 -8.72
CA SER A 115 -11.31 5.22 -9.81
C SER A 115 -10.76 4.60 -11.09
N ASN A 116 -9.43 4.49 -11.22
CA ASN A 116 -8.73 3.96 -12.39
C ASN A 116 -8.29 2.49 -12.21
N LEU A 117 -8.94 1.76 -11.30
CA LEU A 117 -8.66 0.34 -11.09
C LEU A 117 -9.17 -0.51 -12.26
N ILE A 118 -8.28 -1.37 -12.77
CA ILE A 118 -8.55 -2.34 -13.83
C ILE A 118 -8.69 -3.72 -13.20
N ARG A 119 -9.77 -4.42 -13.57
CA ARG A 119 -10.00 -5.80 -13.16
C ARG A 119 -9.12 -6.74 -14.00
N ILE A 120 -8.30 -7.56 -13.35
CA ILE A 120 -7.49 -8.58 -14.00
C ILE A 120 -7.73 -9.97 -13.38
N SER A 121 -7.57 -11.01 -14.21
CA SER A 121 -7.58 -12.39 -13.74
C SER A 121 -6.16 -12.90 -13.57
N THR A 122 -5.86 -13.45 -12.39
CA THR A 122 -4.56 -14.05 -12.04
C THR A 122 -4.72 -15.53 -11.72
N ARG A 123 -3.61 -16.27 -11.59
CA ARG A 123 -3.58 -17.67 -11.13
C ARG A 123 -4.26 -17.90 -9.78
N LYS A 124 -4.33 -16.89 -8.91
CA LYS A 124 -4.98 -16.97 -7.58
C LYS A 124 -6.31 -16.19 -7.51
N GLY A 125 -6.93 -15.94 -8.66
CA GLY A 125 -8.25 -15.33 -8.77
C GLY A 125 -8.25 -13.89 -9.29
N VAL A 126 -9.39 -13.23 -9.20
CA VAL A 126 -9.61 -11.88 -9.75
C VAL A 126 -9.09 -10.83 -8.79
N VAL A 127 -8.27 -9.89 -9.27
CA VAL A 127 -7.74 -8.76 -8.50
C VAL A 127 -8.01 -7.45 -9.26
N TYR A 128 -7.83 -6.32 -8.58
CA TYR A 128 -8.04 -4.99 -9.13
C TYR A 128 -6.74 -4.21 -9.00
N ILE A 129 -6.26 -3.60 -10.08
CA ILE A 129 -4.97 -2.90 -10.06
C ILE A 129 -5.03 -1.54 -10.74
N ASN A 130 -4.22 -0.60 -10.28
CA ASN A 130 -3.86 0.62 -11.02
C ASN A 130 -2.34 0.63 -11.13
N THR A 131 -1.81 0.91 -12.33
CA THR A 131 -0.38 0.80 -12.61
C THR A 131 0.02 1.70 -13.76
N ASP A 132 1.27 2.18 -13.74
CA ASP A 132 1.90 2.90 -14.86
C ASP A 132 2.75 2.01 -15.76
N ILE A 133 2.90 0.72 -15.43
CA ILE A 133 3.63 -0.24 -16.28
C ILE A 133 2.68 -1.03 -17.18
N ASN A 134 3.25 -1.72 -18.17
CA ASN A 134 2.48 -2.56 -19.07
C ASN A 134 1.65 -3.61 -18.30
N LEU A 135 0.37 -3.75 -18.64
CA LEU A 135 -0.57 -4.63 -17.95
C LEU A 135 -0.12 -6.11 -17.93
N SER A 136 0.49 -6.59 -19.02
CA SER A 136 1.03 -7.95 -19.12
C SER A 136 2.20 -8.15 -18.16
N LEU A 137 3.08 -7.15 -18.07
CA LEU A 137 4.20 -7.15 -17.12
C LEU A 137 3.70 -7.11 -15.67
N ALA A 138 2.77 -6.22 -15.34
CA ALA A 138 2.17 -6.13 -14.01
C ALA A 138 1.54 -7.47 -13.59
N LYS A 139 0.73 -8.06 -14.47
CA LYS A 139 0.13 -9.38 -14.23
C LYS A 139 1.19 -10.45 -13.97
N ARG A 140 2.25 -10.52 -14.78
CA ARG A 140 3.32 -11.51 -14.61
C ARG A 140 4.03 -11.35 -13.26
N ILE A 141 4.31 -10.12 -12.85
CA ILE A 141 4.96 -9.82 -11.56
C ILE A 141 4.03 -10.24 -10.40
N ILE A 142 2.76 -9.85 -10.45
CA ILE A 142 1.77 -10.25 -9.43
C ILE A 142 1.71 -11.77 -9.32
N GLU A 143 1.57 -12.49 -10.44
CA GLU A 143 1.49 -13.95 -10.46
C GLU A 143 2.76 -14.64 -9.96
N GLN A 144 3.94 -14.07 -10.24
CA GLN A 144 5.21 -14.58 -9.72
C GLN A 144 5.23 -14.57 -8.19
N TYR A 145 4.79 -13.47 -7.58
CA TYR A 145 4.79 -13.32 -6.12
C TYR A 145 3.53 -13.86 -5.44
N GLN A 146 2.54 -14.35 -6.18
CA GLN A 146 1.36 -15.05 -5.65
C GLN A 146 1.67 -16.51 -5.34
N VAL A 147 2.62 -16.77 -4.42
CA VAL A 147 3.10 -18.13 -4.13
C VAL A 147 2.00 -18.96 -3.45
N PHE A 148 1.62 -18.58 -2.24
CA PHE A 148 0.65 -19.35 -1.44
C PHE A 148 -0.76 -18.76 -1.45
N SER A 149 -0.89 -17.47 -1.73
CA SER A 149 -2.17 -16.76 -1.57
C SER A 149 -2.44 -15.80 -2.71
N LYS A 150 -3.64 -15.18 -2.67
CA LYS A 150 -4.04 -14.13 -3.59
C LYS A 150 -3.18 -12.86 -3.47
N TYR A 151 -2.66 -12.55 -2.29
CA TYR A 151 -1.81 -11.38 -2.09
C TYR A 151 -0.34 -11.72 -2.42
N PRO A 152 0.36 -10.89 -3.20
CA PRO A 152 1.79 -11.04 -3.45
C PRO A 152 2.59 -11.11 -2.15
N GLU A 153 3.58 -12.00 -2.08
CA GLU A 153 4.43 -12.17 -0.88
C GLU A 153 5.10 -10.87 -0.40
N PRO A 154 5.57 -9.92 -1.25
CA PRO A 154 6.11 -8.65 -0.78
C PRO A 154 5.09 -7.83 0.02
N ILE A 155 3.82 -7.76 -0.42
CA ILE A 155 2.79 -7.06 0.36
C ILE A 155 2.53 -7.79 1.68
N LYS A 156 2.39 -9.12 1.64
CA LYS A 156 2.12 -9.92 2.85
C LYS A 156 3.22 -9.76 3.90
N THR A 157 4.48 -9.73 3.48
CA THR A 157 5.60 -9.54 4.38
C THR A 157 5.57 -8.16 5.02
N SER A 158 5.34 -7.11 4.22
CA SER A 158 5.15 -5.74 4.72
C SER A 158 4.00 -5.65 5.72
N HIS A 159 2.87 -6.30 5.42
CA HIS A 159 1.70 -6.38 6.30
C HIS A 159 2.01 -7.04 7.65
N ILE A 160 2.68 -8.20 7.63
CA ILE A 160 3.01 -8.95 8.85
C ILE A 160 3.95 -8.14 9.74
N ILE A 161 5.01 -7.56 9.16
CA ILE A 161 5.98 -6.74 9.88
C ILE A 161 5.30 -5.49 10.42
N GLY A 162 4.55 -4.76 9.59
CA GLY A 162 3.84 -3.54 9.97
C GLY A 162 2.85 -3.79 11.10
N LYS A 163 2.07 -4.87 11.01
CA LYS A 163 1.15 -5.28 12.09
C LYS A 163 1.89 -5.55 13.39
N ALA A 164 2.99 -6.32 13.36
CA ALA A 164 3.77 -6.64 14.55
C ALA A 164 4.37 -5.39 15.21
N LEU A 165 5.03 -4.52 14.43
CA LEU A 165 5.61 -3.27 14.92
C LEU A 165 4.55 -2.32 15.47
N GLY A 166 3.43 -2.19 14.74
CA GLY A 166 2.31 -1.37 15.13
C GLY A 166 1.75 -1.80 16.49
N GLN A 167 1.61 -3.11 16.73
CA GLN A 167 1.13 -3.63 18.02
C GLN A 167 2.13 -3.45 19.16
N LEU A 168 3.43 -3.65 18.92
CA LEU A 168 4.48 -3.45 19.92
C LEU A 168 4.62 -1.99 20.33
N HIS A 169 4.40 -1.05 19.41
CA HIS A 169 4.47 0.39 19.68
C HIS A 169 3.29 0.95 20.50
N VAL A 170 2.25 0.14 20.75
CA VAL A 170 1.12 0.54 21.61
C VAL A 170 1.37 0.20 23.09
N ILE A 171 2.36 -0.65 23.38
CA ILE A 171 2.79 -1.03 24.72
C ILE A 171 3.64 0.10 25.31
#